data_AF-A0A7C5NRX1-F1
#
_entry.id   AF-A0A7C5NRX1-F1
#
_cell.length_a   1.000
_cell.length_b   1.000
_cell.length_c   1.000
_cell.angle_alpha   90.00
_cell.angle_beta   90.00
_cell.angle_gamma   90.00
#
_symmetry.space_group_name_H-M   'P 1'
#
loop_
_entity.id
_entity.type
_entity.pdbx_description
1 polymer ?
#
loop_
_entity_poly.entity_id
_entity_poly.type
_entity_poly.pdbx_seq_one_letter_code
_entity_poly.pdbx_strand_id
1 'polypeptide(L)'
;MKNQRIILAVVVTVATVWVCAMAQEKPAEDPYVLAAIARAKAEVAIRDSGPITDTSRNGFNNVWQETDEVWGKIWDRLGKARDAESRKDEYARNQQFIDECNTKLDTLNREWQSFNQKERQELGREMQDAINEFNNLSQAFASLSGQEQYYKNAKLDLLQVITMYNNIEKKIIETRNRINATIAKAKEFYQKWEKVRANVEEFLTKAGYAPQQPASGKTP
;
A
#
# COMPACT_ATOMS: atom_id res chain seq x y z
N MET A 1 30.65 27.34 -23.24
CA MET A 1 30.84 26.23 -22.30
C MET A 1 30.87 26.78 -20.88
N LYS A 2 29.85 26.48 -20.05
CA LYS A 2 29.96 26.32 -18.60
C LYS A 2 28.58 25.94 -18.05
N ASN A 3 28.49 24.69 -17.62
CA ASN A 3 27.38 24.12 -16.86
C ASN A 3 27.35 24.75 -15.46
N GLN A 4 26.21 25.31 -15.04
CA GLN A 4 25.93 25.54 -13.63
C GLN A 4 24.71 24.71 -13.23
N ARG A 5 24.99 23.67 -12.44
CA ARG A 5 23.99 22.82 -11.81
C ARG A 5 23.38 23.58 -10.63
N ILE A 6 22.06 23.67 -10.63
CA ILE A 6 21.25 24.12 -9.49
C ILE A 6 21.30 23.00 -8.45
N ILE A 7 21.91 23.26 -7.29
CA ILE A 7 21.84 22.38 -6.12
C ILE A 7 20.69 22.89 -5.25
N LEU A 8 19.66 22.05 -5.10
CA LEU A 8 18.55 22.26 -4.19
C LEU A 8 19.06 22.25 -2.74
N ALA A 9 18.90 23.36 -2.04
CA ALA A 9 19.20 23.48 -0.62
C ALA A 9 18.07 22.84 0.21
N VAL A 10 18.39 21.80 0.98
CA VAL A 10 17.52 21.27 2.04
C VAL A 10 17.71 22.15 3.27
N VAL A 11 16.73 23.00 3.54
CA VAL A 11 16.68 23.83 4.74
C VAL A 11 16.20 22.96 5.92
N VAL A 12 17.12 22.64 6.84
CA VAL A 12 16.77 22.04 8.14
C VAL A 12 16.76 23.17 9.16
N THR A 13 15.56 23.59 9.55
CA THR A 13 15.36 24.62 10.58
C THR A 13 15.64 24.02 11.96
N VAL A 14 16.71 24.47 12.61
CA VAL A 14 17.09 24.09 13.98
C VAL A 14 16.31 24.96 14.96
N ALA A 15 15.40 24.36 15.74
CA ALA A 15 14.81 25.00 16.91
C ALA A 15 15.63 24.62 18.15
N THR A 16 16.37 25.57 18.69
CA THR A 16 17.08 25.46 19.97
C THR A 16 16.10 25.63 21.13
N VAL A 17 16.03 24.66 22.04
CA VAL A 17 15.50 24.88 23.39
C VAL A 17 16.53 24.40 24.40
N TRP A 18 17.07 25.38 25.13
CA TRP A 18 17.83 25.22 26.36
C TRP A 18 16.86 24.92 27.51
N VAL A 19 17.08 23.81 28.24
CA VAL A 19 16.71 23.70 29.66
C VAL A 19 17.80 22.90 30.37
N CYS A 20 18.57 23.59 31.21
CA CYS A 20 19.40 22.97 32.25
C CYS A 20 18.50 22.57 33.42
N ALA A 21 18.50 21.29 33.81
CA ALA A 21 18.03 20.86 35.12
C ALA A 21 18.85 19.63 35.56
N MET A 22 19.57 19.79 36.66
CA MET A 22 20.42 18.76 37.27
C MET A 22 19.58 17.55 37.69
N ALA A 23 19.96 16.36 37.24
CA ALA A 23 19.50 15.09 37.78
C ALA A 23 20.69 14.13 37.85
N GLN A 24 20.88 13.54 39.03
CA GLN A 24 21.85 12.51 39.40
C GLN A 24 22.47 11.76 38.21
N GLU A 25 23.78 11.92 38.02
CA GLU A 25 24.55 11.23 36.99
C GLU A 25 24.53 9.71 37.26
N LYS A 26 23.61 9.01 36.58
CA LYS A 26 23.97 7.68 36.06
C LYS A 26 25.30 7.86 35.33
N PRO A 27 26.29 6.94 35.45
CA PRO A 27 27.52 7.05 34.68
C PRO A 27 27.11 7.27 33.23
N ALA A 28 27.50 8.41 32.66
CA ALA A 28 27.11 8.80 31.31
C ALA A 28 27.40 7.60 30.41
N GLU A 29 26.35 6.97 29.87
CA GLU A 29 26.52 5.79 29.03
C GLU A 29 27.48 6.15 27.91
N ASP A 30 28.53 5.35 27.75
CA ASP A 30 29.58 5.62 26.77
C ASP A 30 28.92 5.93 25.40
N PRO A 31 29.12 7.13 24.83
CA PRO A 31 28.46 7.53 23.59
C PRO A 31 28.76 6.59 22.42
N TYR A 32 29.87 5.83 22.47
CA TYR A 32 30.13 4.76 21.50
C TYR A 32 29.20 3.55 21.67
N VAL A 33 28.87 3.18 22.90
CA VAL A 33 27.89 2.13 23.21
C VAL A 33 26.49 2.56 22.78
N LEU A 34 26.10 3.81 23.09
CA LEU A 34 24.83 4.39 22.64
C LEU A 34 24.71 4.42 21.11
N ALA A 35 25.77 4.81 20.40
CA ALA A 35 25.81 4.79 18.94
C ALA A 35 25.67 3.37 18.38
N ALA A 36 26.31 2.37 18.99
CA ALA A 36 26.18 0.98 18.59
C ALA A 36 24.76 0.44 18.81
N ILE A 37 24.10 0.80 19.92
CA ILE A 37 22.70 0.44 20.19
C ILE A 37 21.77 1.08 19.15
N ALA A 38 21.93 2.38 18.88
CA ALA A 38 21.11 3.10 17.90
C ALA A 38 21.25 2.50 16.49
N ARG A 39 22.49 2.18 16.08
CA ARG A 39 22.76 1.47 14.83
C ARG A 39 22.02 0.13 14.79
N ALA A 40 22.17 -0.68 15.83
CA ALA A 40 21.57 -2.02 15.87
C ALA A 40 20.04 -1.95 15.77
N LYS A 41 19.39 -0.98 16.43
CA LYS A 41 17.95 -0.76 16.31
C LYS A 41 17.52 -0.40 14.89
N ALA A 42 18.23 0.53 14.25
CA ALA A 42 17.97 0.90 12.86
C ALA A 42 18.17 -0.29 11.91
N GLU A 43 19.20 -1.11 12.12
CA GLU A 43 19.47 -2.33 11.35
C GLU A 43 18.34 -3.35 11.49
N VAL A 44 17.89 -3.61 12.72
CA VAL A 44 16.75 -4.51 13.00
C VAL A 44 15.49 -3.98 12.33
N ALA A 45 15.20 -2.69 12.45
CA ALA A 45 14.02 -2.09 11.80
C ALA A 45 14.04 -2.25 10.28
N ILE A 46 15.20 -2.06 9.64
CA ILE A 46 15.38 -2.27 8.19
C ILE A 46 15.17 -3.75 7.83
N ARG A 47 15.82 -4.65 8.57
CA ARG A 47 15.73 -6.10 8.33
C ARG A 47 14.29 -6.61 8.47
N ASP A 48 13.57 -6.14 9.48
CA ASP A 48 12.17 -6.56 9.72
C ASP A 48 11.21 -5.97 8.68
N SER A 49 11.54 -4.81 8.13
CA SER A 49 10.69 -4.10 7.16
C SER A 49 10.99 -4.46 5.70
N GLY A 50 12.18 -4.98 5.40
CA GLY A 50 12.59 -5.43 4.06
C GLY A 50 11.64 -6.46 3.44
N PRO A 51 11.40 -7.61 4.10
CA PRO A 51 10.50 -8.64 3.58
C PRO A 51 9.07 -8.14 3.38
N ILE A 52 8.61 -7.22 4.24
CA ILE A 52 7.29 -6.58 4.09
C ILE A 52 7.29 -5.74 2.84
N THR A 53 8.28 -4.89 2.61
CA THR A 53 8.34 -4.03 1.42
C THR A 53 8.31 -4.85 0.12
N ASP A 54 9.09 -5.93 0.05
CA ASP A 54 9.15 -6.81 -1.12
C ASP A 54 7.84 -7.59 -1.35
N THR A 55 7.33 -8.24 -0.31
CA THR A 55 6.11 -9.06 -0.39
C THR A 55 4.87 -8.18 -0.63
N SER A 56 4.87 -6.97 -0.05
CA SER A 56 3.74 -6.04 -0.12
C SER A 56 3.53 -5.50 -1.51
N ARG A 57 4.58 -5.32 -2.31
CA ARG A 57 4.43 -4.88 -3.70
C ARG A 57 3.65 -5.89 -4.53
N ASN A 58 3.98 -7.18 -4.40
CA ASN A 58 3.26 -8.25 -5.06
C ASN A 58 1.83 -8.40 -4.49
N GLY A 59 1.69 -8.38 -3.15
CA GLY A 59 0.39 -8.45 -2.49
C GLY A 59 -0.56 -7.31 -2.91
N PHE A 60 -0.04 -6.10 -3.04
CA PHE A 60 -0.80 -4.93 -3.49
C PHE A 60 -1.28 -5.09 -4.95
N ASN A 61 -0.42 -5.58 -5.84
CA ASN A 61 -0.80 -5.85 -7.23
C ASN A 61 -1.83 -6.98 -7.34
N ASN A 62 -1.67 -8.05 -6.55
CA ASN A 62 -2.60 -9.18 -6.54
C ASN A 62 -4.00 -8.74 -6.10
N VAL A 63 -4.11 -7.89 -5.08
CA VAL A 63 -5.40 -7.35 -4.63
C VAL A 63 -6.12 -6.62 -5.77
N TRP A 64 -5.39 -5.89 -6.62
CA TRP A 64 -6.00 -5.22 -7.78
C TRP A 64 -6.40 -6.18 -8.88
N GLN A 65 -5.59 -7.19 -9.17
CA GLN A 65 -5.95 -8.23 -10.13
C GLN A 65 -7.22 -8.98 -9.69
N GLU A 66 -7.28 -9.38 -8.42
CA GLU A 66 -8.47 -10.02 -7.84
C GLU A 66 -9.69 -9.10 -7.90
N THR A 67 -9.50 -7.80 -7.66
CA THR A 67 -10.58 -6.80 -7.77
C THR A 67 -11.07 -6.65 -9.21
N ASP A 68 -10.16 -6.56 -10.18
CA ASP A 68 -10.47 -6.51 -11.62
C ASP A 68 -11.25 -7.76 -12.06
N GLU A 69 -10.85 -8.94 -11.58
CA GLU A 69 -11.54 -10.21 -11.85
C GLU A 69 -12.95 -10.27 -11.26
N VAL A 70 -13.12 -9.83 -10.01
CA VAL A 70 -14.43 -9.83 -9.34
C VAL A 70 -15.38 -8.89 -10.08
N TRP A 71 -14.93 -7.68 -10.42
CA TRP A 71 -15.72 -6.76 -11.24
C TRP A 71 -16.11 -7.38 -12.58
N GLY A 72 -15.17 -8.00 -13.30
CA GLY A 72 -15.42 -8.65 -14.58
C GLY A 72 -16.45 -9.77 -14.48
N LYS A 73 -16.39 -10.60 -13.43
CA LYS A 73 -17.37 -11.66 -13.15
C LYS A 73 -18.77 -11.10 -12.90
N ILE A 74 -18.89 -9.99 -12.17
CA ILE A 74 -20.18 -9.33 -11.92
C ILE A 74 -20.77 -8.80 -13.23
N TRP A 75 -19.95 -8.08 -14.00
CA TRP A 75 -20.34 -7.47 -15.26
C TRP A 75 -20.84 -8.50 -16.27
N ASP A 76 -20.03 -9.53 -16.54
CA ASP A 76 -20.36 -10.60 -17.49
C ASP A 76 -21.66 -11.31 -17.08
N ARG A 77 -21.84 -11.58 -15.79
CA ARG A 77 -22.98 -12.34 -15.30
C ARG A 77 -24.29 -11.57 -15.37
N LEU A 78 -24.28 -10.28 -15.04
CA LEU A 78 -25.45 -9.41 -15.27
C LEU A 78 -25.76 -9.27 -16.76
N GLY A 79 -24.73 -9.08 -17.60
CA GLY A 79 -24.88 -8.98 -19.05
C GLY A 79 -25.54 -10.24 -19.64
N LYS A 80 -25.05 -11.43 -19.27
CA LYS A 80 -25.61 -12.71 -19.72
C LYS A 80 -27.05 -12.90 -19.28
N ALA A 81 -27.39 -12.57 -18.03
CA ALA A 81 -28.77 -12.71 -17.54
C ALA A 81 -29.73 -11.75 -18.24
N ARG A 82 -29.32 -10.48 -18.41
CA ARG A 82 -30.06 -9.49 -19.21
C ARG A 82 -30.27 -9.97 -20.64
N ASP A 83 -29.21 -10.45 -21.29
CA ASP A 83 -29.27 -10.88 -22.70
C ASP A 83 -30.15 -12.12 -22.86
N ALA A 84 -30.09 -13.05 -21.90
CA ALA A 84 -30.97 -14.21 -21.88
C ALA A 84 -32.44 -13.81 -21.74
N GLU A 85 -32.77 -12.85 -20.87
CA GLU A 85 -34.13 -12.33 -20.73
C GLU A 85 -34.59 -11.57 -21.99
N SER A 86 -33.70 -10.77 -22.58
CA SER A 86 -34.00 -9.95 -23.76
C SER A 86 -34.30 -10.77 -25.01
N ARG A 87 -33.73 -11.98 -25.11
CA ARG A 87 -33.96 -12.92 -26.21
C ARG A 87 -35.29 -13.66 -26.13
N LYS A 88 -36.00 -13.58 -25.00
CA LYS A 88 -37.34 -14.14 -24.89
C LYS A 88 -38.34 -13.33 -25.72
N ASP A 89 -39.38 -14.01 -26.19
CA ASP A 89 -40.52 -13.39 -26.86
C ASP A 89 -41.18 -12.34 -25.96
N GLU A 90 -41.84 -11.35 -26.59
CA GLU A 90 -42.42 -10.19 -25.90
C GLU A 90 -43.35 -10.58 -24.73
N TYR A 91 -44.13 -11.65 -24.88
CA TYR A 91 -45.06 -12.14 -23.86
C TYR A 91 -44.40 -12.92 -22.71
N ALA A 92 -43.16 -13.40 -22.90
CA ALA A 92 -42.40 -14.17 -21.90
C ALA A 92 -41.23 -13.37 -21.28
N ARG A 93 -40.98 -12.16 -21.79
CA ARG A 93 -39.92 -11.26 -21.36
C ARG A 93 -40.31 -10.53 -20.08
N ASN A 94 -39.45 -10.59 -19.07
CA ASN A 94 -39.54 -9.72 -17.91
C ASN A 94 -38.80 -8.40 -18.16
N GLN A 95 -39.52 -7.39 -18.68
CA GLN A 95 -38.93 -6.08 -18.97
C GLN A 95 -38.38 -5.38 -17.71
N GLN A 96 -39.09 -5.51 -16.58
CA GLN A 96 -38.62 -4.94 -15.30
C GLN A 96 -37.24 -5.51 -14.91
N PHE A 97 -37.04 -6.82 -15.04
CA PHE A 97 -35.75 -7.45 -14.75
C PHE A 97 -34.62 -6.93 -15.66
N ILE A 98 -34.92 -6.72 -16.96
CA ILE A 98 -33.96 -6.15 -17.92
C ILE A 98 -33.55 -4.74 -17.49
N ASP A 99 -34.53 -3.90 -17.12
CA ASP A 99 -34.29 -2.53 -16.68
C ASP A 99 -33.50 -2.47 -15.36
N GLU A 100 -33.77 -3.39 -14.43
CA GLU A 100 -33.00 -3.55 -13.20
C GLU A 100 -31.56 -4.00 -13.48
N CYS A 101 -31.35 -4.93 -14.43
CA CYS A 101 -30.01 -5.34 -14.85
C CYS A 101 -29.23 -4.17 -15.49
N ASN A 102 -29.87 -3.40 -16.39
CA ASN A 102 -29.26 -2.23 -17.00
C ASN A 102 -28.87 -1.19 -15.94
N THR A 103 -29.78 -0.88 -15.01
CA THR A 103 -29.51 0.05 -13.91
C THR A 103 -28.33 -0.40 -13.05
N LYS A 104 -28.23 -1.71 -12.75
CA LYS A 104 -27.10 -2.28 -12.00
C LYS A 104 -25.81 -2.20 -12.80
N LEU A 105 -25.81 -2.54 -14.10
CA LEU A 105 -24.64 -2.42 -14.98
C LEU A 105 -24.15 -0.97 -15.05
N ASP A 106 -25.03 -0.01 -15.27
CA ASP A 106 -24.66 1.41 -15.33
C ASP A 106 -24.09 1.92 -14.00
N THR A 107 -24.65 1.46 -12.88
CA THR A 107 -24.14 1.78 -11.55
C THR A 107 -22.76 1.16 -11.31
N LEU A 108 -22.59 -0.12 -11.65
CA LEU A 108 -21.30 -0.81 -11.56
C LEU A 108 -20.22 -0.14 -12.40
N ASN A 109 -20.54 0.26 -13.64
CA ASN A 109 -19.57 0.94 -14.51
C ASN A 109 -19.18 2.31 -13.94
N ARG A 110 -20.13 3.10 -13.45
CA ARG A 110 -19.84 4.41 -12.83
C ARG A 110 -18.98 4.27 -11.57
N GLU A 111 -19.34 3.34 -10.68
CA GLU A 111 -18.55 3.07 -9.48
C GLU A 111 -17.15 2.57 -9.82
N TRP A 112 -17.04 1.66 -10.78
CA TRP A 112 -15.76 1.14 -11.26
C TRP A 112 -14.87 2.23 -11.84
N GLN A 113 -15.41 3.09 -12.70
CA GLN A 113 -14.65 4.20 -13.27
C GLN A 113 -14.16 5.17 -12.19
N SER A 114 -15.02 5.50 -11.22
CA SER A 114 -14.63 6.38 -10.11
C SER A 114 -13.49 5.78 -9.27
N PHE A 115 -13.63 4.50 -8.91
CA PHE A 115 -12.62 3.75 -8.17
C PHE A 115 -11.30 3.65 -8.95
N ASN A 116 -11.35 3.23 -10.22
CA ASN A 116 -10.17 2.97 -11.03
C ASN A 116 -9.39 4.24 -11.39
N GLN A 117 -10.07 5.37 -11.60
CA GLN A 117 -9.41 6.63 -11.96
C GLN A 117 -8.78 7.33 -10.75
N LYS A 118 -9.41 7.28 -9.58
CA LYS A 118 -8.98 8.07 -8.43
C LYS A 118 -8.30 7.22 -7.37
N GLU A 119 -9.03 6.26 -6.80
CA GLU A 119 -8.60 5.53 -5.60
C GLU A 119 -7.43 4.58 -5.90
N ARG A 120 -7.48 3.87 -7.03
CA ARG A 120 -6.38 3.00 -7.47
C ARG A 120 -5.10 3.78 -7.74
N GLN A 121 -5.19 4.95 -8.37
CA GLN A 121 -4.04 5.79 -8.66
C GLN A 121 -3.43 6.39 -7.40
N GLU A 122 -4.28 6.90 -6.49
CA GLU A 122 -3.85 7.49 -5.23
C GLU A 122 -3.15 6.47 -4.34
N LEU A 123 -3.75 5.29 -4.14
CA LEU A 123 -3.14 4.22 -3.36
C LEU A 123 -1.88 3.66 -4.03
N GLY A 124 -1.86 3.56 -5.37
CA GLY A 124 -0.69 3.14 -6.11
C GLY A 124 0.49 4.09 -5.91
N ARG A 125 0.21 5.40 -5.90
CA ARG A 125 1.21 6.43 -5.58
C ARG A 125 1.66 6.35 -4.12
N GLU A 126 0.73 6.24 -3.17
CA GLU A 126 1.07 6.13 -1.74
C GLU A 126 1.99 4.93 -1.47
N MET A 127 1.69 3.78 -2.08
CA MET A 127 2.49 2.56 -1.98
C MET A 127 3.89 2.75 -2.58
N GLN A 128 3.98 3.32 -3.80
CA GLN A 128 5.27 3.53 -4.47
C GLN A 128 6.13 4.56 -3.74
N ASP A 129 5.52 5.64 -3.23
CA ASP A 129 6.20 6.67 -2.44
C ASP A 129 6.76 6.07 -1.15
N ALA A 130 5.99 5.23 -0.45
CA ALA A 130 6.46 4.54 0.76
C ALA A 130 7.60 3.54 0.47
N ILE A 131 7.51 2.75 -0.62
CA ILE A 131 8.61 1.86 -1.04
C ILE A 131 9.88 2.65 -1.34
N ASN A 132 9.75 3.77 -2.08
CA ASN A 132 10.88 4.63 -2.39
C ASN A 132 11.51 5.23 -1.13
N GLU A 133 10.69 5.65 -0.17
CA GLU A 133 11.15 6.15 1.13
C GLU A 133 11.92 5.07 1.90
N PHE A 134 11.41 3.84 1.96
CA PHE A 134 12.11 2.70 2.59
C PHE A 134 13.49 2.46 1.95
N ASN A 135 13.55 2.45 0.62
CA ASN A 135 14.80 2.24 -0.12
C ASN A 135 15.81 3.36 0.16
N ASN A 136 15.35 4.61 0.16
CA ASN A 136 16.20 5.77 0.46
C ASN A 136 16.74 5.72 1.90
N LEU A 137 15.91 5.35 2.87
CA LEU A 137 16.32 5.21 4.27
C LEU A 137 17.31 4.05 4.46
N SER A 138 17.12 2.94 3.75
CA SER A 138 18.04 1.80 3.77
C SER A 138 19.41 2.16 3.16
N GLN A 139 19.41 2.95 2.08
CA GLN A 139 20.66 3.49 1.50
C GLN A 139 21.33 4.50 2.43
N ALA A 140 20.56 5.38 3.08
CA ALA A 140 21.09 6.32 4.07
C ALA A 140 21.75 5.59 5.25
N PHE A 141 21.14 4.51 5.74
CA PHE A 141 21.73 3.64 6.75
C PHE A 141 23.04 3.00 6.28
N ALA A 142 23.07 2.43 5.08
CA ALA A 142 24.27 1.83 4.51
C ALA A 142 25.41 2.86 4.35
N SER A 143 25.09 4.09 3.92
CA SER A 143 26.06 5.18 3.82
C SER A 143 26.56 5.60 5.20
N LEU A 144 25.67 5.75 6.19
CA LEU A 144 26.04 6.18 7.54
C LEU A 144 26.93 5.14 8.23
N SER A 145 26.55 3.87 8.14
CA SER A 145 27.32 2.75 8.70
C SER A 145 28.68 2.55 8.00
N GLY A 146 28.76 2.76 6.69
CA GLY A 146 30.03 2.72 5.94
C GLY A 146 30.99 3.85 6.31
N GLN A 147 30.50 4.98 6.82
CA GLN A 147 31.32 6.12 7.25
C GLN A 147 31.77 6.03 8.72
N GLU A 148 31.32 5.02 9.48
CA GLU A 148 31.60 4.92 10.91
C GLU A 148 33.09 4.85 11.26
N GLN A 149 33.92 4.20 10.43
CA GLN A 149 35.37 4.16 10.66
C GLN A 149 35.98 5.57 10.59
N TYR A 150 35.49 6.42 9.70
CA TYR A 150 35.93 7.80 9.62
C TYR A 150 35.46 8.61 10.84
N TYR A 151 34.27 8.34 11.35
CA TYR A 151 33.72 9.04 12.50
C TYR A 151 34.49 8.74 13.79
N LYS A 152 34.87 7.46 13.98
CA LYS A 152 35.73 7.02 15.08
C LYS A 152 37.10 7.68 15.07
N ASN A 153 37.65 7.94 13.87
CA ASN A 153 38.97 8.55 13.72
C ASN A 153 38.94 10.08 13.75
N ALA A 154 37.83 10.70 13.33
CA ALA A 154 37.70 12.16 13.19
C ALA A 154 37.16 12.89 14.44
N LYS A 155 36.90 12.18 15.55
CA LYS A 155 36.21 12.72 16.74
C LYS A 155 34.87 13.39 16.40
N LEU A 156 34.13 12.80 15.46
CA LEU A 156 32.83 13.31 15.06
C LEU A 156 31.82 13.20 16.20
N ASP A 157 30.84 14.10 16.21
CA ASP A 157 29.81 14.18 17.25
C ASP A 157 28.96 12.90 17.25
N LEU A 158 29.25 12.01 18.20
CA LEU A 158 28.54 10.75 18.37
C LEU A 158 27.06 10.97 18.68
N LEU A 159 26.67 12.10 19.29
CA LEU A 159 25.26 12.43 19.53
C LEU A 159 24.51 12.69 18.22
N GLN A 160 25.19 13.31 17.26
CA GLN A 160 24.63 13.51 15.92
C GLN A 160 24.43 12.16 15.20
N VAL A 161 25.41 11.25 15.29
CA VAL A 161 25.30 9.91 14.70
C VAL A 161 24.16 9.11 15.34
N ILE A 162 24.05 9.14 16.67
CA ILE A 162 22.94 8.51 17.42
C ILE A 162 21.59 9.05 16.93
N THR A 163 21.48 10.37 16.78
CA THR A 163 20.26 11.02 16.31
C THR A 163 19.90 10.61 14.89
N MET A 164 20.88 10.50 13.99
CA MET A 164 20.66 10.02 12.63
C MET A 164 20.15 8.58 12.61
N TYR A 165 20.74 7.67 13.39
CA TYR A 165 20.27 6.29 13.48
C TYR A 165 18.85 6.18 14.05
N ASN A 166 18.55 6.90 15.14
CA ASN A 166 17.22 6.91 15.74
C ASN A 166 16.16 7.48 14.77
N ASN A 167 16.52 8.51 13.99
CA ASN A 167 15.64 9.06 12.96
C ASN A 167 15.37 8.06 11.83
N ILE A 168 16.40 7.31 11.40
CA ILE A 168 16.24 6.24 10.41
C ILE A 168 15.31 5.15 10.94
N GLU A 169 15.57 4.65 12.16
CA GLU A 169 14.73 3.62 12.81
C GLU A 169 13.26 4.05 12.82
N LYS A 170 12.98 5.25 13.36
CA LYS A 170 11.62 5.78 13.47
C LYS A 170 10.94 5.87 12.10
N LYS A 171 11.62 6.43 11.11
CA LYS A 171 11.06 6.58 9.76
C LYS A 171 10.85 5.26 9.04
N ILE A 172 11.71 4.26 9.26
CA ILE A 172 11.51 2.91 8.72
C ILE A 172 10.23 2.29 9.29
N ILE A 173 10.00 2.42 10.60
CA ILE A 173 8.77 1.92 11.25
C ILE A 173 7.54 2.66 10.72
N GLU A 174 7.58 3.98 10.61
CA GLU A 174 6.50 4.79 10.03
C GLU A 174 6.19 4.38 8.59
N THR A 175 7.23 4.17 7.77
CA THR A 175 7.10 3.74 6.37
C THR A 175 6.48 2.35 6.26
N ARG A 176 6.93 1.40 7.10
CA ARG A 176 6.32 0.06 7.19
C ARG A 176 4.83 0.13 7.55
N ASN A 177 4.47 0.97 8.52
CA ASN A 177 3.08 1.14 8.93
C ASN A 177 2.23 1.74 7.80
N ARG A 178 2.77 2.70 7.04
CA ARG A 178 2.11 3.24 5.85
C ARG A 178 1.90 2.18 4.78
N ILE A 179 2.91 1.37 4.45
CA ILE A 179 2.78 0.24 3.50
C ILE A 179 1.64 -0.70 3.92
N ASN A 180 1.62 -1.10 5.18
CA ASN A 180 0.58 -1.99 5.72
C ASN A 180 -0.82 -1.36 5.64
N ALA A 181 -0.93 -0.07 5.98
CA ALA A 181 -2.19 0.65 5.89
C ALA A 181 -2.70 0.77 4.44
N THR A 182 -1.81 1.04 3.48
CA THR A 182 -2.16 1.10 2.05
C THR A 182 -2.65 -0.25 1.53
N ILE A 183 -2.02 -1.37 1.93
CA ILE A 183 -2.51 -2.71 1.59
C ILE A 183 -3.86 -3.00 2.24
N ALA A 184 -4.05 -2.62 3.51
CA ALA A 184 -5.32 -2.81 4.20
C ALA A 184 -6.46 -2.07 3.47
N LYS A 185 -6.24 -0.80 3.08
CA LYS A 185 -7.19 -0.04 2.26
C LYS A 185 -7.48 -0.74 0.92
N ALA A 186 -6.45 -1.25 0.23
CA ALA A 186 -6.66 -2.01 -1.00
C ALA A 186 -7.54 -3.25 -0.78
N LYS A 187 -7.33 -3.99 0.31
CA LYS A 187 -8.15 -5.15 0.68
C LYS A 187 -9.58 -4.78 1.01
N GLU A 188 -9.82 -3.62 1.64
CA GLU A 188 -11.19 -3.12 1.88
C GLU A 188 -11.94 -2.89 0.56
N PHE A 189 -11.26 -2.39 -0.48
CA PHE A 189 -11.85 -2.26 -1.81
C PHE A 189 -12.21 -3.60 -2.43
N TYR A 190 -11.31 -4.58 -2.37
CA TYR A 190 -11.61 -5.94 -2.80
C TYR A 190 -12.84 -6.51 -2.08
N GLN A 191 -12.91 -6.35 -0.75
CA GLN A 191 -14.07 -6.80 0.04
C GLN A 191 -15.36 -6.07 -0.33
N LYS A 192 -15.30 -4.78 -0.68
CA LYS A 192 -16.46 -4.04 -1.20
C LYS A 192 -16.98 -4.72 -2.47
N TRP A 193 -16.11 -5.02 -3.43
CA TRP A 193 -16.50 -5.67 -4.68
C TRP A 193 -17.01 -7.10 -4.49
N GLU A 194 -16.45 -7.86 -3.54
CA GLU A 194 -16.98 -9.17 -3.17
C GLU A 194 -18.41 -9.09 -2.59
N LYS A 195 -18.71 -8.07 -1.78
CA LYS A 195 -20.08 -7.84 -1.30
C LYS A 195 -21.04 -7.50 -2.45
N VAL A 196 -20.58 -6.68 -3.39
CA VAL A 196 -21.36 -6.36 -4.60
C VAL A 196 -21.61 -7.63 -5.42
N ARG A 197 -20.61 -8.50 -5.57
CA ARG A 197 -20.74 -9.81 -6.21
C ARG A 197 -21.82 -10.65 -5.54
N ALA A 198 -21.75 -10.83 -4.22
CA ALA A 198 -22.73 -11.61 -3.47
C ALA A 198 -24.16 -11.07 -3.65
N ASN A 199 -24.34 -9.75 -3.59
CA ASN A 199 -25.65 -9.11 -3.79
C ASN A 199 -26.20 -9.33 -5.21
N VAL A 200 -25.33 -9.29 -6.23
CA VAL A 200 -25.70 -9.57 -7.62
C VAL A 200 -26.04 -11.05 -7.79
N GLU A 201 -25.29 -11.95 -7.19
CA GLU A 201 -25.57 -13.39 -7.23
C GLU A 201 -26.91 -13.72 -6.58
N GLU A 202 -27.23 -13.10 -5.44
CA GLU A 202 -28.52 -13.25 -4.78
C GLU A 202 -29.67 -12.73 -5.65
N PHE A 203 -29.51 -11.53 -6.22
CA PHE A 203 -30.47 -10.93 -7.15
C PHE A 203 -30.75 -11.85 -8.35
N LEU A 204 -29.71 -12.34 -9.01
CA LEU A 204 -29.84 -13.21 -10.17
C LEU A 204 -30.46 -14.55 -9.79
N THR A 205 -30.07 -15.13 -8.64
CA THR A 205 -30.64 -16.39 -8.16
C THR A 205 -32.14 -16.28 -7.90
N LYS A 206 -32.60 -15.18 -7.28
CA LYS A 206 -34.03 -14.89 -7.06
C LYS A 206 -34.80 -14.76 -8.38
N ALA A 207 -34.16 -14.29 -9.44
CA ALA A 207 -34.74 -14.19 -10.77
C ALA A 207 -34.64 -15.49 -11.61
N GLY A 208 -34.14 -16.59 -11.04
CA GLY A 208 -33.99 -17.87 -11.74
C GLY A 208 -32.67 -18.04 -12.52
N TYR A 209 -31.73 -17.10 -12.38
CA TYR A 209 -30.41 -17.10 -13.00
C TYR A 209 -29.31 -17.56 -12.01
N ALA A 210 -29.43 -18.82 -11.55
CA ALA A 210 -28.49 -19.42 -10.60
C ALA A 210 -27.03 -19.46 -11.12
N PRO A 211 -26.02 -19.53 -10.23
CA PRO A 211 -24.62 -19.69 -10.65
C PRO A 211 -24.45 -20.91 -11.54
N GLN A 212 -23.85 -20.70 -12.72
CA GLN A 212 -23.31 -21.83 -13.47
C GLN A 212 -22.16 -22.41 -12.65
N GLN A 213 -22.34 -23.62 -12.13
CA GLN A 213 -21.22 -24.37 -11.58
C GLN A 213 -20.13 -24.45 -12.66
N PRO A 214 -18.85 -24.28 -12.31
CA PRO A 214 -17.78 -24.50 -13.28
C PRO A 214 -18.00 -25.90 -13.87
N ALA A 215 -18.09 -25.97 -15.20
CA ALA A 215 -18.19 -27.24 -15.89
C ALA A 215 -17.11 -28.15 -15.32
N SER A 216 -17.50 -29.26 -14.71
CA SER A 216 -16.57 -30.22 -14.13
C SER A 216 -15.61 -30.62 -15.22
N GLY A 217 -14.41 -30.04 -15.18
CA GLY A 217 -13.36 -30.34 -16.13
C GLY A 217 -13.03 -31.80 -15.96
N LYS A 218 -13.53 -32.64 -16.87
CA LYS A 218 -12.92 -33.93 -17.16
C LYS A 218 -11.49 -33.62 -17.57
N THR A 219 -10.57 -33.84 -16.64
CA THR A 219 -9.15 -33.91 -16.93
C THR A 219 -8.96 -35.07 -17.91
N PRO A 220 -8.30 -34.89 -19.06
CA PRO A 220 -7.80 -36.03 -19.84
C PRO A 220 -6.78 -36.83 -19.04
#